data_AF-A0A9X6WSH3-F1
#
_entry.id   AF-A0A9X6WSH3-F1
#
_cell.length_a   1.000
_cell.length_b   1.000
_cell.length_c   1.000
_cell.angle_alpha   90.00
_cell.angle_beta   90.00
_cell.angle_gamma   90.00
#
_symmetry.space_group_name_H-M   'P 1'
#
loop_
_entity.id
_entity.type
_entity.pdbx_description
1 polymer ?
#
loop_
_entity_poly.entity_id
_entity_poly.type
_entity_poly.pdbx_seq_one_letter_code
_entity_poly.pdbx_strand_id
1 'polypeptide(L)'
;MQLQNLIKRKNFWILIISVLIGLVAVVSIGVKYVELKNEKVRMEAKEEETEKEAEQTTVGTDTIFNIDWETFKNQWYNYLNGTNGHLSVITDMEEKPSAFSIRHNGQISKSLFVGVNTDEKTGKVIYAAVIGTTNTDVVTASANLIALTDSSLTPEKKKQIILQHLGLGNGKIETEKILSYSHNGITYQAEYEPASGGLATLTVSVEKQNK
;
A
#
# COMPACT_ATOMS: atom_id res chain seq x y z
N MET A 1 2.82 72.19 -34.50
CA MET A 1 1.58 71.41 -34.25
C MET A 1 1.85 69.90 -34.44
N GLN A 2 2.81 69.32 -33.70
CA GLN A 2 3.16 67.87 -33.85
C GLN A 2 3.36 67.13 -32.51
N LEU A 3 3.52 67.84 -31.37
CA LEU A 3 3.77 67.19 -30.08
C LEU A 3 2.50 66.58 -29.44
N GLN A 4 1.31 67.11 -29.74
CA GLN A 4 0.05 66.65 -29.12
C GLN A 4 -0.44 65.29 -29.66
N ASN A 5 -0.05 64.88 -30.87
CA ASN A 5 -0.44 63.60 -31.45
C ASN A 5 0.39 62.41 -30.93
N LEU A 6 1.61 62.65 -30.44
CA LEU A 6 2.48 61.60 -29.87
C LEU A 6 2.04 61.19 -28.46
N ILE A 7 1.58 62.15 -27.65
CA ILE A 7 1.14 61.88 -26.27
C ILE A 7 -0.16 61.06 -26.25
N LYS A 8 -1.10 61.31 -27.20
CA LYS A 8 -2.34 60.53 -27.31
C LYS A 8 -2.11 59.06 -27.72
N ARG A 9 -1.10 58.78 -28.54
CA ARG A 9 -0.78 57.39 -28.95
C ARG A 9 -0.17 56.56 -27.81
N LYS A 10 0.66 57.13 -26.94
CA LYS A 10 1.27 56.39 -25.82
C LYS A 10 0.24 55.89 -24.81
N ASN A 11 -0.76 56.71 -24.46
CA ASN A 11 -1.80 56.32 -23.52
C ASN A 11 -2.76 55.25 -24.08
N PHE A 12 -2.95 55.21 -25.40
CA PHE A 12 -3.76 54.20 -26.07
C PHE A 12 -3.14 52.80 -25.96
N TRP A 13 -1.82 52.68 -26.16
CA TRP A 13 -1.11 51.40 -26.01
C TRP A 13 -1.08 50.89 -24.56
N ILE A 14 -0.96 51.78 -23.58
CA ILE A 14 -0.97 51.41 -22.15
C ILE A 14 -2.34 50.84 -21.73
N LEU A 15 -3.43 51.44 -22.21
CA LEU A 15 -4.79 50.94 -21.94
C LEU A 15 -5.00 49.55 -22.56
N ILE A 16 -4.57 49.33 -23.81
CA ILE A 16 -4.69 48.03 -24.47
C ILE A 16 -3.90 46.93 -23.72
N ILE A 17 -2.67 47.22 -23.27
CA ILE A 17 -1.85 46.25 -22.53
C ILE A 17 -2.50 45.92 -21.17
N SER A 18 -3.06 46.89 -20.46
CA SER A 18 -3.74 46.64 -19.18
C SER A 18 -4.99 45.74 -19.32
N VAL A 19 -5.76 45.93 -20.40
CA VAL A 19 -6.94 45.09 -20.70
C VAL A 19 -6.50 43.67 -21.09
N LEU A 20 -5.42 43.53 -21.85
CA LEU A 20 -4.86 42.22 -22.22
C LEU A 20 -4.35 41.43 -21.00
N ILE A 21 -3.65 42.08 -20.06
CA ILE A 21 -3.19 41.41 -18.82
C ILE A 21 -4.39 40.98 -17.96
N GLY A 22 -5.44 41.81 -17.87
CA GLY A 22 -6.67 41.45 -17.17
C GLY A 22 -7.39 40.25 -17.80
N LEU A 23 -7.48 40.19 -19.12
CA LEU A 23 -8.08 39.07 -19.84
C LEU A 23 -7.31 37.75 -19.65
N VAL A 24 -5.97 37.79 -19.66
CA VAL A 24 -5.14 36.59 -19.41
C VAL A 24 -5.37 36.07 -17.98
N ALA A 25 -5.44 36.94 -16.98
CA ALA A 25 -5.69 36.53 -15.59
C ALA A 25 -7.08 35.88 -15.41
N VAL A 26 -8.13 36.43 -16.04
CA VAL A 26 -9.48 35.87 -15.97
C VAL A 26 -9.58 34.52 -16.67
N VAL A 27 -8.90 34.34 -17.80
CA VAL A 27 -8.83 33.03 -18.50
C VAL A 27 -8.07 32.00 -17.67
N SER A 28 -6.94 32.36 -17.04
CA SER A 28 -6.19 31.44 -16.18
C SER A 28 -6.97 30.98 -14.94
N ILE A 29 -7.77 31.87 -14.34
CA ILE A 29 -8.65 31.52 -13.22
C ILE A 29 -9.81 30.64 -13.69
N GLY A 30 -10.39 30.93 -14.86
CA GLY A 30 -11.45 30.12 -15.47
C GLY A 30 -11.01 28.69 -15.79
N VAL A 31 -9.80 28.52 -16.35
CA VAL A 31 -9.24 27.18 -16.65
C VAL A 31 -9.01 26.40 -15.37
N LYS A 32 -8.42 27.00 -14.33
CA LYS A 32 -8.24 26.35 -13.01
C LYS A 32 -9.57 25.94 -12.37
N TYR A 33 -10.62 26.74 -12.54
CA TYR A 33 -11.94 26.44 -11.96
C TYR A 33 -12.64 25.28 -12.67
N VAL A 34 -12.48 25.16 -14.00
CA VAL A 34 -12.99 24.03 -14.78
C VAL A 34 -12.20 22.75 -14.46
N GLU A 35 -10.89 22.85 -14.30
CA GLU A 35 -10.02 21.71 -13.95
C GLU A 35 -10.36 21.16 -12.55
N LEU A 36 -10.53 22.03 -11.54
CA LEU A 36 -10.97 21.64 -10.20
C LEU A 36 -12.39 21.05 -10.16
N LYS A 37 -13.30 21.55 -11.00
CA LYS A 37 -14.66 20.99 -11.09
C LYS A 37 -14.67 19.61 -11.75
N ASN A 38 -13.85 19.41 -12.78
CA ASN A 38 -13.70 18.11 -13.43
C ASN A 38 -12.98 17.10 -12.52
N GLU A 39 -12.04 17.55 -11.68
CA GLU A 39 -11.38 16.71 -10.68
C GLU A 39 -12.33 16.30 -9.55
N LYS A 40 -13.19 17.22 -9.09
CA LYS A 40 -14.23 16.91 -8.09
C LYS A 40 -15.27 15.92 -8.63
N VAL A 41 -15.73 16.09 -9.87
CA VAL A 41 -16.65 15.13 -10.52
C VAL A 41 -15.98 13.77 -10.75
N ARG A 42 -14.66 13.73 -11.02
CA ARG A 42 -13.90 12.47 -11.10
C ARG A 42 -13.70 11.79 -9.74
N MET A 43 -13.56 12.55 -8.66
CA MET A 43 -13.49 11.99 -7.30
C MET A 43 -14.85 11.45 -6.86
N GLU A 44 -15.94 12.18 -7.10
CA GLU A 44 -17.30 11.71 -6.78
C GLU A 44 -17.69 10.48 -7.61
N ALA A 45 -17.27 10.38 -8.88
CA ALA A 45 -17.47 9.18 -9.69
C ALA A 45 -16.63 7.97 -9.22
N LYS A 46 -15.40 8.21 -8.73
CA LYS A 46 -14.56 7.17 -8.13
C LYS A 46 -15.09 6.69 -6.77
N GLU A 47 -15.64 7.59 -5.96
CA GLU A 47 -16.27 7.24 -4.69
C GLU A 47 -17.57 6.43 -4.93
N GLU A 48 -18.40 6.81 -5.92
CA GLU A 48 -19.58 6.01 -6.29
C GLU A 48 -19.24 4.63 -6.90
N GLU A 49 -18.14 4.51 -7.67
CA GLU A 49 -17.65 3.20 -8.16
C GLU A 49 -17.10 2.35 -7.00
N THR A 50 -16.45 2.97 -6.00
CA THR A 50 -15.94 2.26 -4.81
C THR A 50 -17.06 1.84 -3.86
N GLU A 51 -18.13 2.65 -3.71
CA GLU A 51 -19.31 2.28 -2.92
C GLU A 51 -20.17 1.20 -3.60
N LYS A 52 -20.26 1.19 -4.94
CA LYS A 52 -21.00 0.15 -5.68
C LYS A 52 -20.26 -1.19 -5.72
N GLU A 53 -18.93 -1.22 -5.62
CA GLU A 53 -18.17 -2.46 -5.40
C GLU A 53 -18.22 -2.95 -3.93
N ALA A 54 -18.43 -2.05 -2.96
CA ALA A 54 -18.55 -2.41 -1.54
C ALA A 54 -19.88 -3.11 -1.19
N GLU A 55 -20.94 -2.95 -2.00
CA GLU A 55 -22.25 -3.57 -1.73
C GLU A 55 -22.48 -4.92 -2.45
N GLN A 56 -21.49 -5.46 -3.16
CA GLN A 56 -21.52 -6.81 -3.75
C GLN A 56 -20.37 -7.71 -3.28
N THR A 57 -19.98 -7.64 -2.00
CA THR A 57 -19.11 -8.67 -1.42
C THR A 57 -19.97 -9.79 -0.82
N THR A 58 -20.13 -10.86 -1.59
CA THR A 58 -20.58 -12.16 -1.08
C THR A 58 -19.76 -12.55 0.16
N VAL A 59 -20.44 -12.80 1.26
CA VAL A 59 -19.87 -13.31 2.51
C VAL A 59 -19.12 -14.62 2.23
N GLY A 60 -17.78 -14.55 2.29
CA GLY A 60 -16.87 -15.67 2.48
C GLY A 60 -15.99 -16.03 1.27
N THR A 61 -14.83 -15.38 1.10
CA THR A 61 -13.59 -15.96 0.50
C THR A 61 -12.42 -14.98 0.29
N ASP A 62 -12.49 -13.71 0.70
CA ASP A 62 -11.38 -12.75 0.45
C ASP A 62 -10.25 -12.88 1.48
N THR A 63 -9.35 -13.81 1.24
CA THR A 63 -8.12 -14.03 1.99
C THR A 63 -6.97 -14.11 0.99
N ILE A 64 -5.74 -13.73 1.40
CA ILE A 64 -4.57 -13.91 0.53
C ILE A 64 -4.44 -15.35 0.02
N PHE A 65 -4.97 -16.35 0.74
CA PHE A 65 -4.88 -17.75 0.36
C PHE A 65 -5.79 -18.15 -0.81
N ASN A 66 -6.57 -17.21 -1.36
CA ASN A 66 -7.42 -17.42 -2.52
C ASN A 66 -6.99 -16.64 -3.76
N ILE A 67 -5.90 -15.88 -3.67
CA ILE A 67 -5.39 -15.01 -4.75
C ILE A 67 -4.00 -15.47 -5.20
N ASP A 68 -3.57 -14.97 -6.36
CA ASP A 68 -2.23 -15.17 -6.91
C ASP A 68 -1.23 -14.10 -6.45
N TRP A 69 0.03 -14.24 -6.88
CA TRP A 69 1.13 -13.33 -6.54
C TRP A 69 0.88 -11.89 -7.01
N GLU A 70 0.40 -11.70 -8.23
CA GLU A 70 0.16 -10.37 -8.79
C GLU A 70 -0.97 -9.64 -8.06
N THR A 71 -2.05 -10.36 -7.75
CA THR A 71 -3.15 -9.84 -6.95
C THR A 71 -2.69 -9.52 -5.53
N PHE A 72 -1.85 -10.36 -4.93
CA PHE A 72 -1.23 -10.07 -3.63
C PHE A 72 -0.41 -8.78 -3.66
N LYS A 73 0.45 -8.58 -4.67
CA LYS A 73 1.22 -7.33 -4.83
C LYS A 73 0.31 -6.11 -4.98
N ASN A 74 -0.78 -6.24 -5.74
CA ASN A 74 -1.75 -5.14 -5.91
C ASN A 74 -2.45 -4.78 -4.60
N GLN A 75 -2.91 -5.77 -3.84
CA GLN A 75 -3.51 -5.53 -2.52
C GLN A 75 -2.51 -4.92 -1.55
N TRP A 76 -1.25 -5.39 -1.57
CA TRP A 76 -0.15 -4.83 -0.79
C TRP A 76 0.08 -3.35 -1.09
N TYR A 77 0.19 -3.02 -2.38
CA TYR A 77 0.38 -1.64 -2.83
C TYR A 77 -0.78 -0.74 -2.39
N ASN A 78 -2.02 -1.15 -2.66
CA ASN A 78 -3.20 -0.36 -2.36
C ASN A 78 -3.35 -0.06 -0.87
N TYR A 79 -3.03 -1.02 0.00
CA TYR A 79 -3.11 -0.83 1.45
C TYR A 79 -2.07 0.19 1.96
N LEU A 80 -0.86 0.21 1.39
CA LEU A 80 0.24 1.01 1.89
C LEU A 80 0.46 2.34 1.16
N ASN A 81 0.07 2.47 -0.11
CA ASN A 81 0.42 3.63 -0.95
C ASN A 81 -0.02 4.98 -0.35
N GLY A 82 -1.17 5.02 0.35
CA GLY A 82 -1.67 6.25 0.97
C GLY A 82 -1.05 6.61 2.33
N THR A 83 -0.42 5.66 3.03
CA THR A 83 0.06 5.86 4.41
C THR A 83 1.56 5.61 4.60
N ASN A 84 2.08 4.57 3.94
CA ASN A 84 3.46 4.11 4.02
C ASN A 84 3.97 3.81 2.60
N GLY A 85 3.89 4.81 1.72
CA GLY A 85 4.16 4.63 0.28
C GLY A 85 5.54 4.06 -0.02
N HIS A 86 6.55 4.30 0.82
CA HIS A 86 7.90 3.73 0.65
C HIS A 86 7.96 2.21 0.83
N LEU A 87 6.93 1.60 1.45
CA LEU A 87 6.81 0.15 1.64
C LEU A 87 5.83 -0.49 0.65
N SER A 88 5.14 0.31 -0.16
CA SER A 88 4.03 -0.15 -1.00
C SER A 88 4.47 -0.95 -2.22
N VAL A 89 5.70 -0.77 -2.68
CA VAL A 89 6.20 -1.44 -3.89
C VAL A 89 7.03 -2.65 -3.50
N ILE A 90 6.65 -3.81 -4.03
CA ILE A 90 7.45 -5.02 -3.99
C ILE A 90 8.11 -5.18 -5.36
N THR A 91 9.44 -5.14 -5.40
CA THR A 91 10.22 -5.41 -6.60
C THR A 91 10.50 -6.90 -6.69
N ASP A 92 10.13 -7.55 -7.79
CA ASP A 92 10.40 -8.97 -7.99
C ASP A 92 11.91 -9.25 -8.03
N MET A 93 12.37 -10.28 -7.32
CA MET A 93 13.78 -10.69 -7.31
C MET A 93 13.98 -12.05 -7.97
N GLU A 94 13.24 -13.06 -7.52
CA GLU A 94 13.43 -14.45 -7.92
C GLU A 94 12.10 -15.18 -7.85
N GLU A 95 11.86 -16.03 -8.84
CA GLU A 95 10.82 -17.04 -8.81
C GLU A 95 11.50 -18.41 -8.86
N LYS A 96 11.19 -19.27 -7.87
CA LYS A 96 11.80 -20.59 -7.75
C LYS A 96 10.74 -21.68 -7.61
N PRO A 97 10.64 -22.61 -8.57
CA PRO A 97 9.78 -23.77 -8.41
C PRO A 97 10.32 -24.72 -7.34
N SER A 98 9.40 -25.37 -6.64
CA SER A 98 9.59 -26.43 -5.65
C SER A 98 8.62 -27.56 -5.96
N ALA A 99 8.80 -28.73 -5.34
CA ALA A 99 8.07 -29.96 -5.68
C ALA A 99 6.53 -29.84 -5.72
N PHE A 100 5.95 -28.87 -5.00
CA PHE A 100 4.50 -28.63 -4.95
C PHE A 100 4.12 -27.14 -4.85
N SER A 101 5.08 -26.23 -5.07
CA SER A 101 4.81 -24.79 -4.95
C SER A 101 5.79 -23.96 -5.75
N ILE A 102 5.39 -22.74 -6.06
CA ILE A 102 6.26 -21.72 -6.67
C ILE A 102 6.54 -20.67 -5.60
N ARG A 103 7.81 -20.44 -5.31
CA ARG A 103 8.26 -19.42 -4.37
C ARG A 103 8.57 -18.13 -5.12
N HIS A 104 7.85 -17.08 -4.76
CA HIS A 104 8.04 -15.71 -5.21
C HIS A 104 8.80 -14.95 -4.12
N ASN A 105 9.96 -14.40 -4.45
CA ASN A 105 10.71 -13.52 -3.56
C ASN A 105 10.66 -12.09 -4.11
N GLY A 106 10.19 -11.18 -3.28
CA GLY A 106 10.14 -9.75 -3.56
C GLY A 106 10.95 -8.94 -2.56
N GLN A 107 11.51 -7.83 -3.03
CA GLN A 107 12.23 -6.85 -2.24
C GLN A 107 11.40 -5.58 -2.06
N ILE A 108 11.24 -5.12 -0.83
CA ILE A 108 10.65 -3.81 -0.54
C ILE A 108 11.77 -2.78 -0.36
N SER A 109 12.80 -3.13 0.41
CA SER A 109 13.97 -2.28 0.62
C SER A 109 15.23 -3.13 0.80
N LYS A 110 16.39 -2.50 0.99
CA LYS A 110 17.69 -3.19 1.07
C LYS A 110 17.73 -4.32 2.12
N SER A 111 16.95 -4.20 3.20
CA SER A 111 16.93 -5.15 4.32
C SER A 111 15.51 -5.59 4.69
N LEU A 112 14.57 -5.54 3.74
CA LEU A 112 13.18 -5.93 3.93
C LEU A 112 12.66 -6.64 2.69
N PHE A 113 12.21 -7.87 2.88
CA PHE A 113 11.79 -8.78 1.83
C PHE A 113 10.44 -9.40 2.15
N VAL A 114 9.73 -9.80 1.10
CA VAL A 114 8.49 -10.56 1.17
C VAL A 114 8.68 -11.85 0.38
N GLY A 115 8.36 -12.98 1.00
CA GLY A 115 8.34 -14.29 0.34
C GLY A 115 6.92 -14.82 0.30
N VAL A 116 6.45 -15.27 -0.85
CA VAL A 116 5.13 -15.90 -1.01
C VAL A 116 5.31 -17.23 -1.73
N ASN A 117 4.76 -18.30 -1.15
CA ASN A 117 4.64 -19.57 -1.86
C ASN A 117 3.22 -19.70 -2.39
N THR A 118 3.10 -20.02 -3.67
CA THR A 118 1.83 -20.36 -4.32
C THR A 118 1.77 -21.85 -4.64
N ASP A 119 0.59 -22.45 -4.51
CA ASP A 119 0.33 -23.82 -4.97
C ASP A 119 0.56 -23.90 -6.49
N GLU A 120 1.32 -24.91 -6.92
CA GLU A 120 1.73 -25.05 -8.33
C GLU A 120 0.55 -25.24 -9.29
N LYS A 121 -0.53 -25.86 -8.84
CA LYS A 121 -1.69 -26.19 -9.69
C LYS A 121 -2.67 -25.04 -9.81
N THR A 122 -2.92 -24.36 -8.69
CA THR A 122 -3.95 -23.32 -8.59
C THR A 122 -3.38 -21.91 -8.70
N GLY A 123 -2.06 -21.74 -8.53
CA GLY A 123 -1.41 -20.43 -8.47
C GLY A 123 -1.74 -19.64 -7.21
N LYS A 124 -2.47 -20.21 -6.25
CA LYS A 124 -2.96 -19.51 -5.07
C LYS A 124 -1.95 -19.50 -3.95
N VAL A 125 -1.88 -18.42 -3.17
CA VAL A 125 -0.99 -18.35 -1.99
C VAL A 125 -1.34 -19.48 -1.01
N ILE A 126 -0.31 -20.15 -0.51
CA ILE A 126 -0.41 -21.13 0.59
C ILE A 126 0.37 -20.69 1.82
N TYR A 127 1.38 -19.84 1.63
CA TYR A 127 2.25 -19.31 2.66
C TYR A 127 2.77 -17.94 2.25
N ALA A 128 2.88 -17.01 3.19
CA ALA A 128 3.52 -15.72 2.97
C ALA A 128 4.34 -15.32 4.20
N ALA A 129 5.43 -14.60 3.98
CA ALA A 129 6.29 -14.11 5.05
C ALA A 129 6.90 -12.76 4.71
N VAL A 130 7.06 -11.93 5.73
CA VAL A 130 7.88 -10.72 5.74
C VAL A 130 9.13 -11.02 6.55
N ILE A 131 10.30 -10.69 6.02
CA ILE A 131 11.58 -10.84 6.71
C ILE A 131 12.43 -9.59 6.57
N GLY A 132 13.03 -9.13 7.66
CA GLY A 132 13.92 -7.98 7.62
C GLY A 132 14.65 -7.74 8.93
N THR A 133 15.53 -6.73 8.91
CA THR A 133 16.18 -6.25 10.13
C THR A 133 15.17 -5.57 11.04
N THR A 134 15.29 -5.81 12.35
CA THR A 134 14.31 -5.34 13.35
C THR A 134 14.29 -3.82 13.40
N ASN A 135 13.25 -3.22 12.81
CA ASN A 135 12.99 -1.79 12.75
C ASN A 135 11.48 -1.55 12.52
N THR A 136 11.07 -0.28 12.43
CA THR A 136 9.66 0.08 12.22
C THR A 136 9.11 -0.39 10.87
N ASP A 137 9.94 -0.46 9.82
CA ASP A 137 9.50 -0.86 8.49
C ASP A 137 9.12 -2.35 8.44
N VAL A 138 9.93 -3.23 9.02
CA VAL A 138 9.60 -4.68 9.08
C VAL A 138 8.36 -4.93 9.93
N VAL A 139 8.17 -4.18 11.02
CA VAL A 139 6.96 -4.26 11.84
C VAL A 139 5.73 -3.80 11.06
N THR A 140 5.85 -2.69 10.32
CA THR A 140 4.77 -2.12 9.52
C THR A 140 4.39 -3.05 8.36
N ALA A 141 5.38 -3.58 7.63
CA ALA A 141 5.16 -4.57 6.58
C ALA A 141 4.54 -5.87 7.13
N SER A 142 4.99 -6.34 8.31
CA SER A 142 4.40 -7.51 8.96
C SER A 142 2.94 -7.28 9.35
N ALA A 143 2.63 -6.10 9.89
CA ALA A 143 1.26 -5.71 10.20
C ALA A 143 0.39 -5.63 8.94
N ASN A 144 0.95 -5.16 7.82
CA ASN A 144 0.28 -5.16 6.52
C ASN A 144 -0.04 -6.58 6.05
N LEU A 145 0.92 -7.51 6.11
CA LEU A 145 0.69 -8.91 5.77
C LEU A 145 -0.49 -9.49 6.56
N ILE A 146 -0.52 -9.27 7.88
CA ILE A 146 -1.63 -9.71 8.76
C ILE A 146 -2.95 -9.00 8.43
N ALA A 147 -2.90 -7.76 7.97
CA ALA A 147 -4.10 -7.04 7.59
C ALA A 147 -4.75 -7.61 6.32
N LEU A 148 -3.95 -8.19 5.43
CA LEU A 148 -4.40 -8.79 4.17
C LEU A 148 -4.85 -10.26 4.32
N THR A 149 -4.42 -10.97 5.36
CA THR A 149 -4.61 -12.43 5.45
C THR A 149 -6.06 -12.88 5.49
N ASP A 150 -6.94 -12.11 6.12
CA ASP A 150 -8.34 -12.45 6.30
C ASP A 150 -9.18 -11.17 6.44
N SER A 151 -10.02 -10.90 5.44
CA SER A 151 -10.95 -9.77 5.42
C SER A 151 -12.03 -9.85 6.50
N SER A 152 -12.35 -11.05 7.02
CA SER A 152 -13.34 -11.24 8.08
C SER A 152 -12.86 -10.78 9.46
N LEU A 153 -11.55 -10.56 9.63
CA LEU A 153 -10.99 -10.06 10.87
C LEU A 153 -11.33 -8.58 11.07
N THR A 154 -11.93 -8.26 12.22
CA THR A 154 -12.13 -6.87 12.62
C THR A 154 -10.80 -6.17 12.88
N PRO A 155 -10.73 -4.83 12.78
CA PRO A 155 -9.53 -4.07 13.11
C PRO A 155 -8.98 -4.35 14.52
N GLU A 156 -9.86 -4.52 15.52
CA GLU A 156 -9.50 -4.84 16.89
C GLU A 156 -8.85 -6.22 16.97
N LYS A 157 -9.38 -7.19 16.22
CA LYS A 157 -8.83 -8.54 16.21
C LYS A 157 -7.47 -8.58 15.52
N LYS A 158 -7.29 -7.87 14.41
CA LYS A 158 -5.98 -7.67 13.76
C LYS A 158 -4.98 -7.08 14.74
N LYS A 159 -5.37 -6.02 15.47
CA LYS A 159 -4.53 -5.40 16.51
C LYS A 159 -4.16 -6.36 17.64
N GLN A 160 -5.09 -7.19 18.12
CA GLN A 160 -4.81 -8.21 19.12
C GLN A 160 -3.79 -9.23 18.63
N ILE A 161 -3.93 -9.72 17.39
CA ILE A 161 -2.97 -10.64 16.77
C ILE A 161 -1.58 -10.00 16.75
N ILE A 162 -1.46 -8.80 16.18
CA ILE A 162 -0.19 -8.09 16.02
C ILE A 162 0.49 -7.82 17.37
N LEU A 163 -0.23 -7.23 18.34
CA LEU A 163 0.37 -6.71 19.56
C LEU A 163 0.45 -7.73 20.70
N GLN A 164 -0.61 -8.52 20.90
CA GLN A 164 -0.72 -9.38 22.08
C GLN A 164 -0.21 -10.79 21.80
N HIS A 165 -0.59 -11.34 20.65
CA HIS A 165 -0.22 -12.70 20.27
C HIS A 165 1.18 -12.76 19.67
N LEU A 166 1.50 -11.86 18.72
CA LEU A 166 2.80 -11.86 18.02
C LEU A 166 3.83 -10.92 18.63
N GLY A 167 3.43 -10.05 19.56
CA GLY A 167 4.37 -9.19 20.30
C GLY A 167 5.08 -8.11 19.47
N LEU A 168 4.55 -7.75 18.30
CA LEU A 168 5.23 -6.91 17.30
C LEU A 168 5.32 -5.41 17.66
N GLY A 169 4.66 -4.97 18.74
CA GLY A 169 4.64 -3.55 19.15
C GLY A 169 4.87 -3.30 20.64
N ASN A 170 5.16 -4.35 21.42
CA ASN A 170 5.41 -4.25 22.86
C ASN A 170 6.73 -4.91 23.30
N GLY A 171 7.58 -5.32 22.33
CA GLY A 171 8.88 -5.95 22.59
C GLY A 171 8.78 -7.39 23.14
N LYS A 172 7.58 -7.96 23.29
CA LYS A 172 7.41 -9.31 23.86
C LYS A 172 8.11 -10.38 23.02
N ILE A 173 8.08 -10.25 21.70
CA ILE A 173 8.72 -11.20 20.79
C ILE A 173 10.25 -11.25 20.96
N GLU A 174 10.88 -10.14 21.33
CA GLU A 174 12.33 -10.08 21.54
C GLU A 174 12.77 -10.97 22.71
N THR A 175 11.88 -11.16 23.70
CA THR A 175 12.11 -11.99 24.89
C THR A 175 11.80 -13.46 24.60
N GLU A 176 10.62 -13.75 24.05
CA GLU A 176 10.12 -15.13 23.83
C GLU A 176 10.74 -15.81 22.60
N LYS A 177 11.39 -15.04 21.72
CA LYS A 177 11.99 -15.44 20.44
C LYS A 177 10.99 -15.92 19.39
N ILE A 178 10.01 -16.74 19.75
CA ILE A 178 8.99 -17.25 18.83
C ILE A 178 7.63 -17.14 19.49
N LEU A 179 6.67 -16.56 18.76
CA LEU A 179 5.27 -16.52 19.16
C LEU A 179 4.39 -16.97 17.99
N SER A 180 3.35 -17.73 18.30
CA SER A 180 2.42 -18.25 17.29
C SER A 180 0.97 -18.17 17.79
N TYR A 181 0.05 -17.98 16.85
CA TYR A 181 -1.38 -17.93 17.11
C TYR A 181 -2.15 -18.45 15.89
N SER A 182 -3.18 -19.26 16.12
CA SER A 182 -4.03 -19.78 15.05
C SER A 182 -5.47 -19.27 15.17
N HIS A 183 -6.04 -18.88 14.04
CA HIS A 183 -7.43 -18.45 13.93
C HIS A 183 -7.98 -18.79 12.54
N ASN A 184 -9.21 -19.31 12.47
CA ASN A 184 -9.89 -19.67 11.21
C ASN A 184 -9.06 -20.56 10.26
N GLY A 185 -8.25 -21.47 10.81
CA GLY A 185 -7.37 -22.33 10.01
C GLY A 185 -6.18 -21.59 9.38
N ILE A 186 -5.83 -20.41 9.89
CA ILE A 186 -4.63 -19.66 9.54
C ILE A 186 -3.73 -19.63 10.76
N THR A 187 -2.46 -20.00 10.61
CA THR A 187 -1.42 -19.82 11.61
C THR A 187 -0.68 -18.53 11.32
N TYR A 188 -0.52 -17.70 12.34
CA TYR A 188 0.29 -16.49 12.36
C TYR A 188 1.50 -16.76 13.24
N GLN A 189 2.70 -16.50 12.76
CA GLN A 189 3.93 -16.70 13.53
C GLN A 189 4.83 -15.48 13.42
N ALA A 190 5.47 -15.13 14.53
CA ALA A 190 6.57 -14.19 14.59
C ALA A 190 7.79 -14.89 15.18
N GLU A 191 8.95 -14.67 14.57
CA GLU A 191 10.23 -15.22 14.98
C GLU A 191 11.28 -14.10 15.00
N TYR A 192 11.94 -13.96 16.14
CA TYR A 192 12.99 -12.98 16.38
C TYR A 192 14.31 -13.70 16.61
N GLU A 193 15.24 -13.49 15.69
CA GLU A 193 16.58 -14.04 15.75
C GLU A 193 17.58 -12.93 16.15
N PRO A 194 18.13 -12.98 17.39
CA PRO A 194 19.14 -12.02 17.80
C PRO A 194 20.45 -12.30 17.06
N ALA A 195 21.06 -11.27 16.46
CA ALA A 195 22.37 -11.38 15.86
C ALA A 195 23.47 -11.09 16.89
N SER A 196 24.44 -12.01 17.04
CA SER A 196 25.65 -11.78 17.85
C SER A 196 26.50 -10.68 17.21
N GLY A 197 26.37 -9.44 17.66
CA GLY A 197 27.15 -8.29 17.17
C GLY A 197 26.63 -7.60 15.91
N GLY A 198 25.36 -7.79 15.55
CA GLY A 198 24.72 -7.21 14.35
C GLY A 198 23.28 -6.74 14.57
N LEU A 199 22.54 -6.56 13.46
CA LEU A 199 21.10 -6.25 13.47
C LEU A 199 20.30 -7.55 13.61
N ALA A 200 19.42 -7.62 14.61
CA ALA A 200 18.52 -8.76 14.78
C ALA A 200 17.51 -8.86 13.63
N THR A 201 17.10 -10.07 13.31
CA THR A 201 16.13 -10.37 12.24
C THR A 201 14.76 -10.63 12.83
N LEU A 202 13.73 -10.06 12.21
CA LEU A 202 12.34 -10.39 12.46
C LEU A 202 11.74 -11.05 11.23
N THR A 203 11.14 -12.22 11.43
CA THR A 203 10.35 -12.93 10.42
C THR A 203 8.92 -13.02 10.92
N VAL A 204 7.95 -12.58 10.11
CA VAL A 204 6.53 -12.78 10.39
C VAL A 204 5.92 -13.54 9.23
N SER A 205 5.30 -14.67 9.53
CA SER A 205 4.75 -15.57 8.53
C SER A 205 3.29 -15.92 8.82
N VAL A 206 2.59 -16.26 7.74
CA VAL A 206 1.20 -16.67 7.75
C VAL A 206 1.03 -17.88 6.85
N GLU A 207 0.32 -18.88 7.34
CA GLU A 207 0.15 -20.17 6.67
C GLU A 207 -1.29 -20.66 6.83
N LYS A 208 -1.87 -21.17 5.74
CA LYS A 208 -3.16 -21.87 5.80
C LYS A 208 -2.94 -23.30 6.25
N GLN A 209 -3.62 -23.70 7.33
CA GLN A 209 -3.60 -25.08 7.80
C GLN A 209 -4.32 -25.97 6.79
N ASN A 210 -3.59 -26.94 6.23
CA ASN A 210 -4.18 -28.02 5.46
C ASN A 210 -4.95 -28.94 6.43
N LYS A 211 -6.27 -28.98 6.31
CA LYS A 211 -7.13 -29.98 6.95
C LYS A 211 -7.34 -31.16 6.02
#